data_AF-A6UQP3-F1
#
_entry.id   AF-A6UQP3-F1
#
_cell.length_a   1.000
_cell.length_b   1.000
_cell.length_c   1.000
_cell.angle_alpha   90.00
_cell.angle_beta   90.00
_cell.angle_gamma   90.00
#
_symmetry.space_group_name_H-M   'P 1'
#
loop_
_entity.id
_entity.type
_entity.pdbx_description
1 polymer ?
#
loop_
_entity_poly.entity_id
_entity_poly.type
_entity_poly.pdbx_seq_one_letter_code
_entity_poly.pdbx_strand_id
1 'polypeptide(L)'
;MDIENFYEKILKLRNGEIKDYKVLSSHVKSIPDDMFDYIIQRLIIQLKIVQKYNISVRPAIDPFVSSELGIYKRLDDLELGKLLDYPNCCVDSFSETARYGIDSKHLKEVENMTFEDEDYAIILPSGFIPCSLKCNKAIENKLIGTIDKETYEKLLSLEEELFKKLPHYHGAYDEYFEKIILKK
;
A
#
# COMPACT_ATOMS: atom_id res chain seq x y z
N MET A 1 -0.96 7.58 6.05
CA MET A 1 0.51 7.59 5.86
C MET A 1 0.83 7.88 4.41
N ASP A 2 1.84 8.69 4.10
CA ASP A 2 2.42 8.78 2.76
C ASP A 2 3.68 7.88 2.65
N ILE A 3 4.22 7.73 1.45
CA ILE A 3 5.45 6.95 1.19
C ILE A 3 6.66 7.56 1.92
N GLU A 4 6.64 8.85 2.21
CA GLU A 4 7.70 9.58 2.92
C GLU A 4 7.81 9.09 4.38
N ASN A 5 6.70 9.02 5.11
CA ASN A 5 6.73 8.47 6.47
C ASN A 5 7.13 6.98 6.49
N PHE A 6 6.74 6.19 5.48
CA PHE A 6 7.22 4.81 5.36
C PHE A 6 8.74 4.76 5.18
N TYR A 7 9.30 5.57 4.27
CA TYR A 7 10.73 5.70 4.07
C TYR A 7 11.47 6.05 5.37
N GLU A 8 11.00 7.04 6.12
CA GLU A 8 11.59 7.41 7.40
C GLU A 8 11.55 6.27 8.43
N LYS A 9 10.42 5.55 8.53
CA LYS A 9 10.29 4.41 9.43
C LYS A 9 11.32 3.33 9.10
N ILE A 10 11.58 3.05 7.82
CA ILE A 10 12.59 2.05 7.41
C ILE A 10 14.00 2.46 7.85
N LEU A 11 14.39 3.72 7.68
CA LEU A 11 15.67 4.22 8.16
C LEU A 11 15.80 4.09 9.69
N LYS A 12 14.77 4.51 10.42
CA LYS A 12 14.72 4.42 11.89
C LYS A 12 14.77 2.96 12.36
N LEU A 13 14.12 2.04 11.66
CA LEU A 13 14.17 0.60 11.95
C LEU A 13 15.58 0.02 11.77
N ARG A 14 16.26 0.39 10.67
CA ARG A 14 17.65 0.02 10.39
C ARG A 14 18.58 0.49 11.49
N ASN A 15 18.45 1.74 11.92
CA ASN A 15 19.27 2.33 12.97
C ASN A 15 18.91 1.85 14.39
N GLY A 16 17.79 1.14 14.56
CA GLY A 16 17.32 0.67 15.87
C GLY A 16 16.72 1.76 16.74
N GLU A 17 16.24 2.83 16.14
CA GLU A 17 15.63 3.97 16.83
C GLU A 17 14.18 3.69 17.27
N ILE A 18 13.53 2.70 16.66
CA ILE A 18 12.16 2.30 17.01
C ILE A 18 12.19 0.96 17.76
N LYS A 19 11.69 0.96 19.00
CA LYS A 19 11.72 -0.21 19.90
C LYS A 19 10.51 -1.14 19.75
N ASP A 20 9.42 -0.66 19.17
CA ASP A 20 8.15 -1.39 19.08
C ASP A 20 8.07 -2.43 17.94
N TYR A 21 9.19 -2.69 17.26
CA TYR A 21 9.30 -3.55 16.08
C TYR A 21 10.46 -4.55 16.26
N LYS A 22 10.23 -5.60 17.03
CA LYS A 22 11.28 -6.57 17.38
C LYS A 22 11.65 -7.43 16.17
N VAL A 23 10.66 -7.98 15.48
CA VAL A 23 10.87 -8.91 14.36
C VAL A 23 11.37 -8.13 13.15
N LEU A 24 10.67 -7.06 12.77
CA LEU A 24 11.02 -6.25 11.61
C LEU A 24 12.36 -5.52 11.81
N SER A 25 12.67 -4.96 12.99
CA SER A 25 13.99 -4.34 13.19
C SER A 25 15.11 -5.36 13.07
N SER A 26 14.94 -6.59 13.60
CA SER A 26 15.95 -7.64 13.46
C SER A 26 16.17 -8.04 12.00
N HIS A 27 15.09 -8.15 11.22
CA HIS A 27 15.16 -8.46 9.79
C HIS A 27 15.80 -7.32 8.99
N VAL A 28 15.31 -6.08 9.16
CA VAL A 28 15.84 -4.91 8.45
C VAL A 28 17.33 -4.69 8.75
N LYS A 29 17.80 -4.98 9.98
CA LYS A 29 19.22 -4.90 10.36
C LYS A 29 20.09 -6.02 9.79
N SER A 30 19.52 -7.18 9.44
CA SER A 30 20.28 -8.29 8.87
C SER A 30 20.47 -8.16 7.36
N ILE A 31 19.72 -7.27 6.69
CA ILE A 31 19.91 -6.96 5.26
C ILE A 31 21.34 -6.42 5.04
N PRO A 32 22.09 -6.92 4.05
CA PRO A 32 23.39 -6.35 3.67
C PRO A 32 23.30 -4.87 3.30
N ASP A 33 24.34 -4.08 3.58
CA ASP A 33 24.32 -2.62 3.35
C ASP A 33 24.06 -2.25 1.88
N ASP A 34 24.69 -2.96 0.94
CA ASP A 34 24.50 -2.75 -0.51
C ASP A 34 23.06 -3.02 -0.95
N MET A 35 22.44 -4.08 -0.41
CA MET A 35 21.03 -4.39 -0.64
C MET A 35 20.11 -3.34 0.00
N PHE A 36 20.43 -2.88 1.21
CA PHE A 36 19.66 -1.86 1.90
C PHE A 36 19.71 -0.53 1.15
N ASP A 37 20.89 -0.11 0.69
CA ASP A 37 21.06 1.09 -0.14
C ASP A 37 20.23 1.00 -1.42
N TYR A 38 20.17 -0.18 -2.06
CA TYR A 38 19.33 -0.38 -3.23
C TYR A 38 17.83 -0.27 -2.92
N ILE A 39 17.37 -0.83 -1.78
CA ILE A 39 15.99 -0.66 -1.29
C ILE A 39 15.65 0.83 -1.10
N ILE A 40 16.54 1.57 -0.45
CA ILE A 40 16.38 3.02 -0.22
C ILE A 40 16.31 3.79 -1.54
N GLN A 41 17.18 3.48 -2.50
CA GLN A 41 17.14 4.11 -3.83
C GLN A 41 15.80 3.88 -4.54
N ARG A 42 15.26 2.65 -4.49
CA ARG A 42 13.96 2.34 -5.09
C ARG A 42 12.81 3.09 -4.41
N LEU A 43 12.81 3.18 -3.07
CA LEU A 43 11.84 3.98 -2.32
C LEU A 43 11.90 5.47 -2.69
N ILE A 44 13.09 6.03 -2.87
CA ILE A 44 13.27 7.42 -3.30
C ILE A 44 12.68 7.64 -4.71
N ILE A 45 12.91 6.70 -5.64
CA ILE A 45 12.32 6.76 -6.98
C ILE A 45 10.80 6.72 -6.88
N GLN A 46 10.23 5.79 -6.11
CA GLN A 46 8.79 5.67 -5.91
C GLN A 46 8.21 6.97 -5.32
N LEU A 47 8.83 7.51 -4.28
CA LEU A 47 8.40 8.74 -3.62
C LEU A 47 8.31 9.91 -4.60
N LYS A 48 9.36 10.12 -5.42
CA LYS A 48 9.39 11.20 -6.42
C LYS A 48 8.27 11.07 -7.45
N ILE A 49 7.99 9.85 -7.91
CA ILE A 49 6.91 9.58 -8.87
C ILE A 49 5.57 9.85 -8.20
N VAL A 50 5.32 9.32 -7.00
CA VAL A 50 4.06 9.54 -6.27
C VAL A 50 3.80 11.03 -6.01
N GLN A 51 4.81 11.78 -5.57
CA GLN A 51 4.71 13.23 -5.34
C GLN A 51 4.38 14.00 -6.62
N LYS A 52 4.93 13.58 -7.77
CA LYS A 52 4.67 14.22 -9.08
C LYS A 52 3.20 14.16 -9.48
N TYR A 53 2.53 13.02 -9.25
CA TYR A 53 1.12 12.84 -9.64
C TYR A 53 0.12 13.24 -8.55
N ASN A 54 0.54 13.24 -7.28
CA ASN A 54 -0.23 13.75 -6.15
C ASN A 54 -1.65 13.17 -6.02
N ILE A 55 -1.77 11.84 -6.16
CA ILE A 55 -3.02 11.11 -5.91
C ILE A 55 -3.27 11.04 -4.40
N SER A 56 -4.51 11.24 -3.97
CA SER A 56 -4.90 11.33 -2.56
C SER A 56 -4.68 10.02 -1.79
N VAL A 57 -4.85 8.89 -2.47
CA VAL A 57 -4.58 7.53 -1.97
C VAL A 57 -3.16 7.15 -2.34
N ARG A 58 -2.39 6.62 -1.39
CA ARG A 58 -1.02 6.17 -1.68
C ARG A 58 -1.02 4.83 -2.43
N PRO A 59 -0.01 4.55 -3.27
CA PRO A 59 0.15 3.23 -3.89
C PRO A 59 0.63 2.18 -2.89
N ALA A 60 0.60 0.92 -3.34
CA ALA A 60 1.37 -0.16 -2.72
C ALA A 60 2.89 0.16 -2.73
N ILE A 61 3.63 -0.36 -1.77
CA ILE A 61 5.09 -0.24 -1.75
C ILE A 61 5.68 -1.15 -2.83
N ASP A 62 6.62 -0.66 -3.64
CA ASP A 62 7.32 -1.44 -4.67
C ASP A 62 7.52 -2.93 -4.33
N PRO A 63 7.11 -3.89 -5.18
CA PRO A 63 7.15 -5.32 -4.85
C PRO A 63 8.52 -5.85 -4.46
N PHE A 64 9.58 -5.37 -5.12
CA PHE A 64 10.93 -5.76 -4.74
C PHE A 64 11.24 -5.30 -3.32
N VAL A 65 10.98 -4.02 -3.00
CA VAL A 65 11.15 -3.48 -1.64
C VAL A 65 10.30 -4.25 -0.63
N SER A 66 9.03 -4.53 -0.95
CA SER A 66 8.12 -5.28 -0.09
C SER A 66 8.64 -6.69 0.22
N SER A 67 9.19 -7.39 -0.76
CA SER A 67 9.81 -8.71 -0.58
C SER A 67 11.03 -8.66 0.34
N GLU A 68 11.94 -7.72 0.09
CA GLU A 68 13.18 -7.61 0.84
C GLU A 68 12.95 -7.16 2.27
N LEU A 69 11.96 -6.31 2.53
CA LEU A 69 11.55 -5.91 3.87
C LEU A 69 10.73 -7.00 4.60
N GLY A 70 10.41 -8.11 3.93
CA GLY A 70 9.68 -9.23 4.52
C GLY A 70 8.18 -9.03 4.66
N ILE A 71 7.60 -8.07 3.95
CA ILE A 71 6.15 -7.79 3.95
C ILE A 71 5.37 -9.01 3.44
N TYR A 72 5.78 -9.58 2.29
CA TYR A 72 5.12 -10.77 1.75
C TYR A 72 5.46 -12.06 2.49
N LYS A 73 6.55 -12.07 3.26
CA LYS A 73 6.90 -13.21 4.12
C LYS A 73 6.05 -13.26 5.39
N ARG A 74 5.20 -12.24 5.62
CA ARG A 74 4.35 -12.10 6.81
C ARG A 74 5.15 -12.34 8.09
N LEU A 75 6.32 -11.69 8.17
CA LEU A 75 7.26 -11.89 9.29
C LEU A 75 6.56 -11.69 10.65
N ASP A 76 5.74 -10.64 10.73
CA ASP A 76 4.83 -10.39 11.84
C ASP A 76 3.72 -9.44 11.33
N ASP A 77 2.48 -9.92 11.23
CA ASP A 77 1.38 -9.16 10.64
C ASP A 77 1.04 -7.88 11.43
N LEU A 78 1.24 -7.89 12.76
CA LEU A 78 0.96 -6.74 13.63
C LEU A 78 2.02 -5.66 13.48
N GLU A 79 3.31 -6.04 13.47
CA GLU A 79 4.40 -5.11 13.19
C GLU A 79 4.29 -4.56 11.75
N LEU A 80 3.97 -5.41 10.76
CA LEU A 80 3.78 -4.98 9.38
C LEU A 80 2.60 -4.02 9.24
N GLY A 81 1.48 -4.31 9.92
CA GLY A 81 0.32 -3.43 9.96
C GLY A 81 0.67 -2.06 10.53
N LYS A 82 1.41 -1.98 11.64
CA LYS A 82 1.89 -0.70 12.21
C LYS A 82 2.89 0.02 11.30
N LEU A 83 3.80 -0.71 10.66
CA LEU A 83 4.76 -0.14 9.74
C LEU A 83 4.04 0.52 8.56
N LEU A 84 3.02 -0.17 8.02
CA LEU A 84 2.21 0.26 6.89
C LEU A 84 1.04 1.16 7.29
N ASP A 85 0.86 1.52 8.57
CA ASP A 85 -0.32 2.25 9.07
C ASP A 85 -1.66 1.62 8.64
N TYR A 86 -1.72 0.29 8.57
CA TYR A 86 -2.96 -0.43 8.37
C TYR A 86 -3.77 -0.42 9.69
N PRO A 87 -5.07 -0.10 9.66
CA PRO A 87 -5.89 -0.14 10.86
C PRO A 87 -5.91 -1.54 11.47
N ASN A 88 -5.81 -1.65 12.80
CA ASN A 88 -5.84 -2.96 13.49
C ASN A 88 -7.04 -3.82 13.06
N CYS A 89 -8.24 -3.24 12.93
CA CYS A 89 -9.42 -4.00 12.47
C CYS A 89 -9.26 -4.59 11.06
N CYS A 90 -8.45 -4.00 10.19
CA CYS A 90 -8.11 -4.55 8.87
C CYS A 90 -7.06 -5.66 9.00
N VAL A 91 -6.02 -5.45 9.83
CA VAL A 91 -4.98 -6.45 10.11
C VAL A 91 -5.57 -7.70 10.76
N ASP A 92 -6.44 -7.54 11.76
CA ASP A 92 -7.15 -8.61 12.45
C ASP A 92 -8.05 -9.36 11.46
N SER A 93 -8.85 -8.63 10.67
CA SER A 93 -9.70 -9.22 9.63
C SER A 93 -8.89 -10.05 8.63
N PHE A 94 -7.73 -9.55 8.17
CA PHE A 94 -6.84 -10.28 7.26
C PHE A 94 -6.28 -11.55 7.90
N SER A 95 -5.82 -11.44 9.15
CA SER A 95 -5.16 -12.52 9.89
C SER A 95 -6.12 -13.63 10.30
N GLU A 96 -7.34 -13.29 10.72
CA GLU A 96 -8.35 -14.24 11.20
C GLU A 96 -9.15 -14.90 10.06
N THR A 97 -9.43 -14.16 8.99
CA THR A 97 -10.34 -14.63 7.93
C THR A 97 -9.64 -15.07 6.65
N ALA A 98 -8.30 -15.01 6.61
CA ALA A 98 -7.48 -15.38 5.46
C ALA A 98 -8.02 -14.79 4.13
N ARG A 99 -8.42 -13.52 4.15
CA ARG A 99 -8.85 -12.83 2.92
C ARG A 99 -7.63 -12.52 2.07
N TYR A 100 -7.71 -12.85 0.78
CA TYR A 100 -6.62 -12.63 -0.18
C TYR A 100 -6.94 -11.56 -1.24
N GLY A 101 -8.12 -10.93 -1.17
CA GLY A 101 -8.49 -9.82 -2.04
C GLY A 101 -9.84 -9.21 -1.70
N ILE A 102 -10.26 -8.25 -2.53
CA ILE A 102 -11.64 -7.74 -2.56
C ILE A 102 -12.59 -8.90 -2.86
N ASP A 103 -13.56 -9.12 -1.98
CA ASP A 103 -14.50 -10.25 -2.05
C ASP A 103 -15.94 -9.79 -2.34
N SER A 104 -16.85 -10.75 -2.42
CA SER A 104 -18.27 -10.48 -2.68
C SER A 104 -18.96 -9.62 -1.61
N LYS A 105 -18.42 -9.55 -0.38
CA LYS A 105 -18.97 -8.65 0.64
C LYS A 105 -18.63 -7.21 0.32
N HIS A 106 -17.39 -6.93 -0.06
CA HIS A 106 -16.97 -5.60 -0.48
C HIS A 106 -17.75 -5.13 -1.72
N LEU A 107 -17.94 -6.00 -2.72
CA LEU A 107 -18.71 -5.65 -3.91
C LEU A 107 -20.18 -5.31 -3.56
N LYS A 108 -20.78 -6.04 -2.62
CA LYS A 108 -22.12 -5.70 -2.08
C LYS A 108 -22.13 -4.39 -1.31
N GLU A 109 -21.04 -4.01 -0.65
CA GLU A 109 -20.97 -2.69 0.00
C GLU A 109 -21.05 -1.58 -1.04
N VAL A 110 -20.37 -1.73 -2.18
CA VAL A 110 -20.41 -0.76 -3.30
C VAL A 110 -21.83 -0.59 -3.83
N GLU A 111 -22.60 -1.68 -4.00
CA GLU A 111 -24.01 -1.61 -4.43
C GLU A 111 -24.90 -0.81 -3.47
N ASN A 112 -24.51 -0.72 -2.19
CA ASN A 112 -25.22 0.00 -1.13
C ASN A 112 -24.53 1.31 -0.72
N MET A 113 -23.63 1.82 -1.57
CA MET A 113 -22.98 3.12 -1.39
C MET A 113 -23.62 4.16 -2.29
N THR A 114 -23.67 5.39 -1.79
CA THR A 114 -24.00 6.57 -2.58
C THR A 114 -22.70 7.19 -3.07
N PHE A 115 -22.65 7.51 -4.36
CA PHE A 115 -21.52 8.13 -5.01
C PHE A 115 -22.00 9.43 -5.66
N GLU A 116 -21.12 10.42 -5.73
CA GLU A 116 -21.40 11.68 -6.42
C GLU A 116 -21.33 11.49 -7.94
N ASP A 117 -21.91 12.41 -8.70
CA ASP A 117 -21.95 12.33 -10.16
C ASP A 117 -20.56 12.40 -10.82
N GLU A 118 -19.54 12.92 -10.14
CA GLU A 118 -18.15 12.93 -10.59
C GLU A 118 -17.38 11.64 -10.27
N ASP A 119 -17.85 10.84 -9.32
CA ASP A 119 -17.15 9.64 -8.87
C ASP A 119 -17.06 8.61 -10.01
N TYR A 120 -15.87 8.04 -10.16
CA TYR A 120 -15.55 7.11 -11.26
C TYR A 120 -15.03 5.76 -10.76
N ALA A 121 -14.17 5.76 -9.73
CA ALA A 121 -13.62 4.53 -9.18
C ALA A 121 -13.32 4.65 -7.69
N ILE A 122 -13.44 3.53 -6.98
CA ILE A 122 -12.81 3.35 -5.66
C ILE A 122 -11.42 2.76 -5.90
N ILE A 123 -10.41 3.31 -5.24
CA ILE A 123 -9.03 2.85 -5.33
C ILE A 123 -8.45 2.51 -3.96
N LEU A 124 -7.58 1.49 -3.94
CA LEU A 124 -6.87 1.02 -2.75
C LEU A 124 -5.44 0.61 -3.14
N PRO A 125 -4.45 0.65 -2.23
CA PRO A 125 -3.14 0.05 -2.49
C PRO A 125 -3.27 -1.44 -2.79
N SER A 126 -2.59 -1.94 -3.83
CA SER A 126 -2.54 -3.38 -4.09
C SER A 126 -1.96 -4.18 -2.91
N GLY A 127 -2.59 -5.31 -2.62
CA GLY A 127 -2.29 -6.14 -1.45
C GLY A 127 -2.83 -5.61 -0.11
N PHE A 128 -3.40 -4.41 -0.05
CA PHE A 128 -4.18 -3.97 1.11
C PHE A 128 -5.62 -4.44 0.99
N ILE A 129 -6.09 -5.18 2.00
CA ILE A 129 -7.47 -5.68 2.05
C ILE A 129 -8.15 -5.08 3.27
N PRO A 130 -9.07 -4.13 3.10
CA PRO A 130 -9.74 -3.52 4.23
C PRO A 130 -10.74 -4.52 4.86
N CYS A 131 -11.13 -4.26 6.11
CA CYS A 131 -12.24 -5.01 6.71
C CYS A 131 -13.60 -4.66 6.07
N SER A 132 -13.71 -3.45 5.51
CA SER A 132 -14.85 -2.87 4.79
C SER A 132 -14.36 -1.70 3.92
N LEU A 133 -14.96 -1.47 2.75
CA LEU A 133 -14.70 -0.29 1.92
C LEU A 133 -15.13 1.03 2.61
N LYS A 134 -15.97 0.95 3.65
CA LYS A 134 -16.39 2.08 4.49
C LYS A 134 -15.53 2.27 5.74
N CYS A 135 -14.36 1.62 5.83
CA CYS A 135 -13.51 1.70 7.02
C CYS A 135 -12.93 3.12 7.19
N ASN A 136 -13.50 3.91 8.12
CA ASN A 136 -13.09 5.29 8.38
C ASN A 136 -11.58 5.42 8.64
N LYS A 137 -11.00 4.53 9.45
CA LYS A 137 -9.56 4.56 9.74
C LYS A 137 -8.70 4.32 8.49
N ALA A 138 -9.17 3.45 7.58
CA ALA A 138 -8.45 3.19 6.34
C ALA A 138 -8.54 4.41 5.39
N ILE A 139 -9.69 5.07 5.34
CA ILE A 139 -9.91 6.32 4.59
C ILE A 139 -9.03 7.44 5.16
N GLU A 140 -9.05 7.67 6.48
CA GLU A 140 -8.20 8.64 7.18
C GLU A 140 -6.70 8.39 6.92
N ASN A 141 -6.30 7.12 6.86
CA ASN A 141 -4.93 6.72 6.58
C ASN A 141 -4.56 6.77 5.09
N LYS A 142 -5.46 7.21 4.21
CA LYS A 142 -5.28 7.30 2.75
C LYS A 142 -5.06 5.94 2.08
N LEU A 143 -5.76 4.91 2.55
CA LEU A 143 -5.72 3.53 2.02
C LEU A 143 -6.96 3.18 1.20
N ILE A 144 -8.00 3.99 1.27
CA ILE A 144 -9.22 3.86 0.48
C ILE A 144 -9.61 5.27 0.06
N GLY A 145 -9.99 5.45 -1.20
CA GLY A 145 -10.54 6.71 -1.68
C GLY A 145 -11.36 6.52 -2.94
N THR A 146 -12.28 7.45 -3.16
CA THR A 146 -13.00 7.59 -4.43
C THR A 146 -12.34 8.67 -5.26
N ILE A 147 -12.26 8.46 -6.57
CA ILE A 147 -11.64 9.38 -7.51
C ILE A 147 -12.53 9.59 -8.73
N ASP A 148 -12.40 10.78 -9.33
CA ASP A 148 -13.01 11.12 -10.61
C ASP A 148 -12.24 10.50 -11.80
N LYS A 149 -12.80 10.69 -13.00
CA LYS A 149 -12.21 10.16 -14.24
C LYS A 149 -10.86 10.78 -14.58
N GLU A 150 -10.68 12.09 -14.37
CA GLU A 150 -9.42 12.79 -14.67
C GLU A 150 -8.28 12.27 -13.78
N THR A 151 -8.58 12.08 -12.50
CA THR A 151 -7.66 11.51 -11.50
C THR A 151 -7.38 10.05 -11.80
N TYR A 152 -8.35 9.31 -12.32
CA TYR A 152 -8.14 7.93 -12.77
C TYR A 152 -7.15 7.86 -13.94
N GLU A 153 -7.25 8.74 -14.93
CA GLU A 153 -6.29 8.80 -16.05
C GLU A 153 -4.88 9.20 -15.57
N LYS A 154 -4.78 10.11 -14.59
CA LYS A 154 -3.51 10.43 -13.91
C LYS A 154 -2.95 9.22 -13.16
N LEU A 155 -3.79 8.44 -12.50
CA LEU A 155 -3.40 7.22 -11.78
C LEU A 155 -2.81 6.18 -12.75
N LEU A 156 -3.45 5.94 -13.90
CA LEU A 156 -2.90 5.02 -14.91
C LEU A 156 -1.52 5.46 -15.41
N SER A 157 -1.35 6.77 -15.62
CA SER A 157 -0.06 7.35 -16.02
C SER A 157 1.01 7.21 -14.92
N LEU A 158 0.62 7.33 -13.66
CA LEU A 158 1.50 7.06 -12.51
C LEU A 158 1.94 5.60 -12.50
N GLU A 159 1.02 4.65 -12.70
CA GLU A 159 1.36 3.23 -12.69
C GLU A 159 2.33 2.88 -13.81
N GLU A 160 2.10 3.38 -15.03
CA GLU A 160 3.01 3.19 -16.15
C GLU A 160 4.43 3.70 -15.84
N GLU A 161 4.54 4.90 -15.25
CA GLU A 161 5.84 5.45 -14.88
C GLU A 161 6.52 4.63 -13.77
N LEU A 162 5.76 4.17 -12.76
CA LEU A 162 6.27 3.27 -11.73
C LEU A 162 6.79 1.97 -12.35
N PHE A 163 6.04 1.30 -13.22
CA PHE A 163 6.49 0.08 -13.89
C PHE A 163 7.78 0.28 -14.69
N LYS A 164 7.87 1.39 -15.42
CA LYS A 164 9.03 1.71 -16.24
C LYS A 164 10.28 2.01 -15.40
N LYS A 165 10.12 2.68 -14.26
CA LYS A 165 11.24 3.14 -13.41
C LYS A 165 11.63 2.15 -12.33
N LEU A 166 10.69 1.32 -11.90
CA LEU A 166 10.84 0.30 -10.87
C LEU A 166 10.44 -1.06 -11.45
N PRO A 167 11.09 -1.52 -12.52
CA PRO A 167 10.76 -2.81 -13.10
C PRO A 167 10.94 -3.89 -12.05
N HIS A 168 9.96 -4.78 -11.98
CA HIS A 168 9.93 -5.91 -11.08
C HIS A 168 9.18 -7.05 -11.77
N TYR A 169 9.52 -8.28 -11.40
CA TYR A 169 8.74 -9.47 -11.72
C TYR A 169 8.31 -10.06 -10.39
N HIS A 170 7.05 -9.90 -10.02
CA HIS A 170 6.52 -10.49 -8.80
C HIS A 170 5.06 -10.90 -8.98
N GLY A 171 4.74 -12.17 -8.71
CA GLY A 171 3.37 -12.68 -8.90
C GLY A 171 2.35 -12.26 -7.82
N ALA A 172 2.64 -11.21 -7.03
CA ALA A 172 1.74 -10.78 -5.95
C ALA A 172 0.74 -9.72 -6.42
N TYR A 173 1.15 -8.81 -7.30
CA TYR A 173 0.28 -7.89 -8.01
C TYR A 173 1.02 -7.31 -9.22
N ASP A 174 0.29 -7.11 -10.31
CA ASP A 174 0.77 -6.52 -11.56
C ASP A 174 0.47 -5.01 -11.64
N GLU A 175 -0.08 -4.42 -10.57
CA GLU A 175 -0.52 -3.03 -10.48
C GLU A 175 -0.24 -2.48 -9.07
N TYR A 176 -0.09 -1.16 -8.91
CA TYR A 176 0.16 -0.55 -7.59
C TYR A 176 -1.13 -0.22 -6.84
N PHE A 177 -2.26 -0.23 -7.53
CA PHE A 177 -3.60 0.00 -6.98
C PHE A 177 -4.61 -1.06 -7.41
N GLU A 178 -5.45 -1.50 -6.47
CA GLU A 178 -6.74 -2.11 -6.78
C GLU A 178 -7.73 -1.03 -7.20
N LYS A 179 -8.56 -1.34 -8.22
CA LYS A 179 -9.50 -0.38 -8.82
C LYS A 179 -10.87 -1.03 -8.94
N ILE A 180 -11.88 -0.42 -8.33
CA ILE A 180 -13.29 -0.82 -8.49
C ILE A 180 -13.97 0.27 -9.31
N ILE A 181 -14.23 -0.01 -10.58
CA ILE A 181 -14.93 0.93 -11.47
C ILE A 181 -16.40 1.02 -11.07
N LEU A 182 -16.83 2.23 -10.77
CA LEU A 182 -18.22 2.53 -10.48
C LEU A 182 -18.96 2.60 -11.81
N LYS A 183 -19.72 1.54 -12.14
CA LYS A 183 -20.55 1.56 -13.34
C LYS A 183 -21.62 2.63 -13.17
N LYS A 184 -21.65 3.59 -14.09
CA LYS A 184 -22.81 4.44 -14.35
C LYS A 184 -23.72 3.76 -15.35
#